data_AF-A0A5J6STP2-F1
#
_entry.id   AF-A0A5J6STP2-F1
#
_cell.length_a   1.000
_cell.length_b   1.000
_cell.length_c   1.000
_cell.angle_alpha   90.00
_cell.angle_beta   90.00
_cell.angle_gamma   90.00
#
_symmetry.space_group_name_H-M   'P 1'
#
loop_
_entity.id
_entity.type
_entity.pdbx_description
1 polymer ?
#
loop_
_entity_poly.entity_id
_entity_poly.type
_entity_poly.pdbx_seq_one_letter_code
_entity_poly.pdbx_strand_id
1 'polypeptide(L)'
;MTVIIKQLEVSGCRERTLYDYRTIVHYFIRDTKVEFLIVITSDVIYTWFEKMNVKNTTKLTRLKCFKAFLARYFDNGWWRNKF
;
A
#
# COMPACT_ATOMS: atom_id res chain seq x y z
N MET A 1 -1.65 9.49 2.89
CA MET A 1 -2.36 8.33 2.29
C MET A 1 -3.52 7.77 3.16
N THR A 2 -4.16 8.58 4.01
CA THR A 2 -5.21 8.12 4.96
C THR A 2 -6.63 8.17 4.40
N VAL A 3 -6.85 8.95 3.33
CA VAL A 3 -8.18 9.18 2.74
C VAL A 3 -8.83 7.88 2.27
N ILE A 4 -8.09 7.02 1.56
CA ILE A 4 -8.65 5.74 1.08
C ILE A 4 -9.02 4.80 2.23
N ILE A 5 -8.26 4.81 3.32
CA ILE A 5 -8.53 3.94 4.47
C ILE A 5 -9.86 4.35 5.12
N LYS A 6 -10.09 5.66 5.28
CA LYS A 6 -11.38 6.18 5.78
C LYS A 6 -12.53 5.85 4.82
N GLN A 7 -12.31 5.96 3.51
CA GLN A 7 -13.34 5.61 2.52
C GLN A 7 -13.70 4.11 2.62
N LEU A 8 -12.70 3.23 2.68
CA LEU A 8 -12.90 1.79 2.83
C LEU A 8 -13.64 1.45 4.12
N GLU A 9 -13.30 2.13 5.22
CA GLU A 9 -13.95 1.98 6.52
C GLU A 9 -15.45 2.33 6.44
N VAL A 10 -15.78 3.50 5.88
CA VAL A 10 -17.18 3.92 5.68
C VAL A 10 -17.92 3.02 4.68
N SER A 11 -17.21 2.42 3.71
CA SER A 11 -17.78 1.49 2.73
C SER A 11 -18.01 0.07 3.28
N GLY A 12 -17.79 -0.16 4.57
CA GLY A 12 -18.01 -1.47 5.21
C GLY A 12 -16.93 -2.50 4.89
N CYS A 13 -15.71 -2.08 4.57
CA CYS A 13 -14.59 -3.00 4.40
C CYS A 13 -14.33 -3.77 5.71
N ARG A 14 -14.00 -5.06 5.60
CA ARG A 14 -13.72 -5.91 6.77
C ARG A 14 -12.59 -5.30 7.62
N GLU A 15 -12.80 -5.24 8.93
CA GLU A 15 -11.82 -4.68 9.88
C GLU A 15 -10.43 -5.29 9.74
N ARG A 16 -10.35 -6.62 9.52
CA ARG A 16 -9.08 -7.29 9.30
C ARG A 16 -8.33 -6.78 8.06
N THR A 17 -9.06 -6.50 6.98
CA THR A 17 -8.49 -5.95 5.75
C THR A 17 -8.03 -4.51 5.95
N LEU A 18 -8.81 -3.68 6.66
CA LEU A 18 -8.41 -2.33 7.04
C LEU A 18 -7.12 -2.34 7.88
N TYR A 19 -7.03 -3.24 8.86
CA TYR A 19 -5.84 -3.43 9.67
C TYR A 19 -4.62 -3.80 8.83
N ASP A 20 -4.76 -4.76 7.92
CA ASP A 20 -3.67 -5.19 7.04
C ASP A 20 -3.21 -4.02 6.15
N TYR A 21 -4.13 -3.26 5.57
CA TYR A 21 -3.78 -2.06 4.78
C TYR A 21 -3.07 -0.99 5.61
N ARG A 22 -3.61 -0.63 6.79
CA ARG A 22 -2.98 0.34 7.69
C ARG A 22 -1.55 -0.09 8.05
N THR A 23 -1.37 -1.36 8.36
CA THR A 23 -0.06 -1.93 8.74
C THR A 23 0.95 -1.85 7.61
N ILE A 24 0.57 -2.29 6.41
CA ILE A 24 1.49 -2.30 5.26
C ILE A 24 1.83 -0.88 4.80
N VAL A 25 0.86 0.02 4.79
CA VAL A 25 1.08 1.43 4.43
C VAL A 25 1.96 2.12 5.48
N HIS A 26 1.76 1.83 6.77
CA HIS A 26 2.62 2.35 7.82
C HIS A 26 4.08 1.92 7.63
N TYR A 27 4.34 0.64 7.33
CA TYR A 27 5.70 0.17 7.05
C TYR A 27 6.30 0.85 5.82
N PHE A 28 5.52 1.00 4.75
CA PHE A 28 5.96 1.68 3.54
C PHE A 28 6.39 3.13 3.83
N ILE A 29 5.53 3.91 4.48
CA ILE A 29 5.81 5.32 4.81
C ILE A 29 7.01 5.41 5.77
N ARG A 30 7.08 4.54 6.78
CA ARG A 30 8.18 4.53 7.75
C ARG A 30 9.53 4.32 7.06
N ASP A 31 9.62 3.39 6.12
CA ASP A 31 10.86 2.94 5.50
C ASP A 31 11.28 3.81 4.29
N THR A 32 10.31 4.37 3.56
CA THR A 32 10.57 5.17 2.35
C THR A 32 10.46 6.67 2.55
N LYS A 33 9.81 7.11 3.64
CA LYS A 33 9.44 8.52 3.90
C LYS A 33 8.55 9.14 2.82
N VAL A 34 7.93 8.32 1.97
CA VAL A 34 7.03 8.79 0.92
C VAL A 34 5.64 9.02 1.50
N GLU A 35 5.20 10.28 1.49
CA GLU A 35 3.88 10.67 2.00
C GLU A 35 2.84 10.90 0.90
N PHE A 36 3.32 11.24 -0.32
CA PHE A 36 2.50 11.59 -1.47
C PHE A 36 2.41 10.45 -2.47
N LEU A 37 1.18 10.15 -2.91
CA LEU A 37 0.87 9.08 -3.86
C LEU A 37 1.58 9.26 -5.22
N ILE A 38 1.73 10.51 -5.68
CA ILE A 38 2.37 10.86 -6.97
C ILE A 38 3.85 10.44 -7.01
N VAL A 39 4.50 10.32 -5.86
CA VAL A 39 5.92 9.96 -5.73
C VAL A 39 6.09 8.43 -5.74
N ILE A 40 5.01 7.66 -5.60
CA ILE A 40 5.08 6.19 -5.59
C ILE A 40 5.26 5.69 -7.02
N THR A 41 6.51 5.37 -7.35
CA THR A 41 6.92 4.70 -8.59
C THR A 41 7.22 3.23 -8.34
N SER A 42 7.26 2.41 -9.39
CA SER A 42 7.65 1.00 -9.27
C SER A 42 9.04 0.84 -8.65
N ASP A 43 9.98 1.74 -8.98
CA ASP A 43 11.34 1.74 -8.43
C ASP A 43 11.37 1.92 -6.90
N VAL A 44 10.59 2.87 -6.38
CA VAL A 44 10.43 3.08 -4.93
C VAL A 44 9.88 1.82 -4.26
N ILE A 45 8.90 1.17 -4.90
CA ILE A 45 8.29 -0.06 -4.39
C ILE A 45 9.32 -1.18 -4.37
N TYR A 46 10.02 -1.45 -5.48
CA TYR A 46 11.03 -2.51 -5.56
C TYR A 46 12.18 -2.28 -4.57
N THR A 47 12.70 -1.06 -4.49
CA THR A 47 13.72 -0.67 -3.50
C THR A 47 13.26 -0.94 -2.06
N TRP A 48 12.01 -0.64 -1.74
CA TRP A 48 11.44 -0.95 -0.43
C TRP A 48 11.40 -2.46 -0.16
N PHE A 49 10.96 -3.26 -1.14
CA PHE A 49 10.91 -4.72 -1.02
C PHE A 49 12.30 -5.37 -0.89
N GLU A 50 13.31 -4.85 -1.59
CA GLU A 50 14.68 -5.32 -1.50
C GLU A 50 15.25 -5.11 -0.10
N LYS A 51 15.02 -3.93 0.49
CA LYS A 51 15.46 -3.58 1.86
C LYS A 51 14.78 -4.39 2.95
N MET A 52 13.66 -5.08 2.67
CA MET A 52 13.00 -5.91 3.67
C MET A 52 13.83 -7.14 4.04
N ASN A 53 14.24 -7.24 5.30
CA ASN A 53 14.85 -8.45 5.85
C ASN A 53 13.78 -9.44 6.37
N VAL A 54 13.00 -10.02 5.45
CA VAL A 54 11.97 -11.04 5.75
C VAL A 54 11.97 -12.11 4.67
N LYS A 55 11.36 -13.27 4.95
CA LYS A 55 11.20 -14.37 3.98
C LYS A 55 10.46 -13.90 2.73
N ASN A 56 10.79 -14.48 1.57
CA ASN A 56 10.15 -14.16 0.29
C ASN A 56 8.63 -14.35 0.32
N THR A 57 8.11 -15.34 1.06
CA THR A 57 6.67 -15.52 1.26
C THR A 57 6.03 -14.32 1.93
N THR A 58 6.66 -13.76 2.97
CA THR A 58 6.21 -12.53 3.63
C THR A 58 6.28 -11.33 2.68
N LYS A 59 7.35 -11.21 1.86
CA LYS A 59 7.43 -10.17 0.83
C LYS A 59 6.26 -10.27 -0.16
N LEU A 60 5.95 -11.45 -0.67
CA LEU A 60 4.83 -11.67 -1.58
C LEU A 60 3.47 -11.32 -0.95
N THR A 61 3.24 -11.68 0.30
CA THR A 61 2.00 -11.32 1.01
C THR A 61 1.88 -9.80 1.16
N ARG A 62 2.96 -9.12 1.55
CA ARG A 62 2.99 -7.64 1.65
C ARG A 62 2.76 -6.99 0.29
N LEU A 63 3.36 -7.52 -0.77
CA LEU A 63 3.19 -7.02 -2.14
C LEU A 63 1.73 -7.15 -2.61
N LYS A 64 1.10 -8.31 -2.42
CA LYS A 64 -0.32 -8.51 -2.75
C LYS A 64 -1.21 -7.52 -2.02
N CYS A 65 -0.98 -7.35 -0.71
CA CYS A 65 -1.74 -6.41 0.12
C CYS A 65 -1.55 -4.95 -0.35
N PHE A 66 -0.31 -4.54 -0.59
CA PHE A 66 0.02 -3.19 -1.03
C PHE A 66 -0.53 -2.88 -2.43
N LYS A 67 -0.42 -3.84 -3.35
CA LYS A 67 -1.02 -3.73 -4.70
C LYS A 67 -2.54 -3.56 -4.63
N ALA A 68 -3.22 -4.36 -3.80
CA ALA A 68 -4.66 -4.23 -3.61
C ALA A 68 -5.04 -2.86 -3.01
N PHE A 69 -4.22 -2.33 -2.09
CA PHE A 69 -4.40 -1.00 -1.53
C PHE A 69 -4.24 0.10 -2.60
N LEU A 70 -3.19 0.05 -3.41
CA LEU A 70 -2.94 1.04 -4.45
C LEU A 70 -3.99 0.98 -5.57
N ALA A 71 -4.51 -0.21 -5.88
CA ALA A 71 -5.62 -0.38 -6.82
C ALA A 71 -6.85 0.45 -6.41
N ARG A 72 -7.10 0.66 -5.11
CA ARG A 72 -8.21 1.52 -4.65
C ARG A 72 -8.04 2.99 -5.03
N TYR A 73 -6.81 3.48 -5.09
CA TYR A 73 -6.55 4.82 -5.62
C TYR A 73 -6.71 4.89 -7.13
N PHE A 74 -6.36 3.81 -7.84
CA PHE A 74 -6.57 3.70 -9.28
C PHE A 74 -8.07 3.67 -9.61
N ASP A 75 -8.86 2.87 -8.89
CA ASP A 75 -10.32 2.77 -9.06
C ASP A 75 -11.01 4.13 -8.83
N ASN A 76 -10.49 4.94 -7.90
CA ASN A 76 -10.96 6.31 -7.65
C ASN A 76 -10.45 7.36 -8.65
N GLY A 77 -9.59 6.98 -9.60
CA GLY A 77 -8.96 7.90 -10.55
C GLY A 77 -7.87 8.81 -9.96
N TRP A 78 -7.46 8.58 -8.72
CA TRP A 78 -6.42 9.37 -8.01
C TRP A 78 -5.00 8.89 -8.31
N TRP A 79 -4.88 7.72 -8.92
CA TRP A 79 -3.60 7.17 -9.36
C TRP A 79 -3.71 6.70 -10.81
N ARG A 80 -2.77 7.13 -11.65
CA ARG A 80 -2.78 6.82 -13.09
C ARG A 80 -1.96 5.58 -13.45
N ASN A 81 -1.09 5.14 -12.54
CA ASN A 81 -0.23 3.98 -12.77
C ASN A 81 -0.92 2.74 -12.23
N LYS A 82 -1.08 1.71 -13.07
CA LYS A 82 -1.56 0.40 -12.63
C LYS A 82 -0.33 -0.47 -12.34
N PHE A 83 -0.07 -0.73 -11.06
CA PHE A 83 1.02 -1.59 -10.58
C PHE A 83 0.54 -3.01 -10.31
#